data_AF-A0A4Q2YXP6-F1
#
_entry.id   AF-A0A4Q2YXP6-F1
#
_cell.length_a   1.000
_cell.length_b   1.000
_cell.length_c   1.000
_cell.angle_alpha   90.00
_cell.angle_beta   90.00
_cell.angle_gamma   90.00
#
_symmetry.space_group_name_H-M   'P 1'
#
loop_
_entity.id
_entity.type
_entity.pdbx_description
1 polymer ?
#
loop_
_entity_poly.entity_id
_entity_poly.type
_entity_poly.pdbx_seq_one_letter_code
_entity_poly.pdbx_strand_id
1 'polypeptide(L)'
;AIGSAATSSQIAVTGAATATGTVKLNVIAAPGVALLAGANTYTLVHGGAGSSLNSATYSIGRVVNNTNFTVSTPTATDTDLTVLVTGGLTPLTTAYWKGGLSNVWAASNGSTQSNWATSPGGANQPLVPGATSDVIFTTFNSSSSTLGADMTLRSITLQGANVVLDNDADHTLRITPASATAGITIANGSLTIIPNIVMGAAQTWNNWGDNFSVGGNVDNGGNLLTLGGTTVRINGAISGAGGLTKNDAGMLTLAGANTYTGVTTVNGGSVSILYFGGQGSLKASSGVILNKNAVLTLYNFASESVGMDNDRLGDGIPIVSNGGIFNYDNRAAFSGPTVFTETIGTLTAVNGQTLVQLSDDMSDDIGSVQTLTLSGLSQANAATISFSAPSLGLNTTTNIIKMTGAAQTAAGQIIGPWATTAQGNTPTDYA
;
A
#
# COMPACT_ATOMS: atom_id res chain seq x y z
N ALA A 1 -6.47 16.60 -27.11
CA ALA A 1 -7.24 16.35 -25.87
C ALA A 1 -8.68 16.79 -26.13
N ILE A 2 -9.67 15.97 -25.84
CA ILE A 2 -11.09 16.30 -26.06
C ILE A 2 -11.58 16.99 -24.79
N GLY A 3 -12.11 18.22 -24.87
CA GLY A 3 -12.39 19.02 -23.68
C GLY A 3 -13.46 20.10 -23.72
N SER A 4 -13.94 20.45 -22.52
CA SER A 4 -15.12 21.29 -22.26
C SER A 4 -15.06 22.63 -22.99
N ALA A 5 -16.06 22.85 -23.84
CA ALA A 5 -16.38 24.06 -24.62
C ALA A 5 -15.80 24.17 -26.05
N ALA A 6 -14.95 23.25 -26.52
CA ALA A 6 -14.49 23.28 -27.91
C ALA A 6 -14.90 22.00 -28.66
N THR A 7 -15.82 22.12 -29.62
CA THR A 7 -16.09 21.07 -30.64
C THR A 7 -14.94 20.93 -31.65
N SER A 8 -13.95 21.83 -31.58
CA SER A 8 -12.70 21.81 -32.33
C SER A 8 -11.55 21.61 -31.35
N SER A 9 -11.10 20.36 -31.20
CA SER A 9 -9.77 20.04 -30.69
C SER A 9 -8.96 19.48 -31.86
N GLN A 10 -8.73 20.33 -32.85
CA GLN A 10 -8.14 19.93 -34.11
C GLN A 10 -6.63 20.13 -34.12
N ILE A 11 -5.93 19.24 -34.80
CA ILE A 11 -4.59 19.49 -35.30
C ILE A 11 -4.74 20.56 -36.39
N ALA A 12 -4.19 21.76 -36.13
CA ALA A 12 -4.21 22.85 -37.10
C ALA A 12 -3.25 22.53 -38.25
N VAL A 13 -3.80 22.31 -39.45
CA VAL A 13 -3.01 22.09 -40.67
C VAL A 13 -3.17 23.32 -41.57
N THR A 14 -2.06 23.97 -41.91
CA THR A 14 -2.06 25.19 -42.75
C THR A 14 -2.06 24.91 -44.25
N GLY A 15 -2.00 23.64 -44.66
CA GLY A 15 -1.97 23.18 -46.05
C GLY A 15 -2.75 21.87 -46.24
N ALA A 16 -2.47 21.14 -47.33
CA ALA A 16 -3.10 19.84 -47.57
C ALA A 16 -2.69 18.80 -46.53
N ALA A 17 -3.66 18.05 -46.01
CA ALA A 17 -3.46 16.90 -45.14
C ALA A 17 -3.75 15.61 -45.91
N THR A 18 -2.79 14.70 -45.97
CA THR A 18 -2.92 13.43 -46.70
C THR A 18 -2.73 12.25 -45.76
N ALA A 19 -3.59 11.24 -45.86
CA ALA A 19 -3.45 9.99 -45.12
C ALA A 19 -3.72 8.80 -46.04
N THR A 20 -2.95 7.73 -45.89
CA THR A 20 -3.10 6.49 -46.67
C THR A 20 -2.97 5.27 -45.77
N GLY A 21 -3.54 4.14 -46.18
CA GLY A 21 -3.44 2.88 -45.44
C GLY A 21 -4.38 2.84 -44.22
N THR A 22 -3.99 2.11 -43.18
CA THR A 22 -4.79 1.97 -41.96
C THR A 22 -4.24 2.85 -40.84
N VAL A 23 -5.10 3.70 -40.27
CA VAL A 23 -4.78 4.58 -39.15
C VAL A 23 -5.57 4.15 -37.92
N LYS A 24 -4.88 3.88 -36.81
CA LYS A 24 -5.49 3.62 -35.50
C LYS A 24 -5.38 4.85 -34.61
N LEU A 25 -6.50 5.30 -34.07
CA LEU A 25 -6.56 6.44 -33.16
C LEU A 25 -6.75 5.95 -31.73
N ASN A 26 -5.76 6.21 -30.87
CA ASN A 26 -5.91 6.04 -29.43
C ASN A 26 -6.49 7.33 -28.84
N VAL A 27 -7.44 7.20 -27.92
CA VAL A 27 -8.07 8.33 -27.24
C VAL A 27 -7.77 8.22 -25.76
N ILE A 28 -7.32 9.32 -25.15
CA ILE A 28 -7.00 9.37 -23.73
C ILE A 28 -7.85 10.47 -23.12
N ALA A 29 -8.64 10.13 -22.10
CA ALA A 29 -9.38 11.12 -21.33
C ALA A 29 -8.40 12.06 -20.62
N ALA A 30 -8.58 13.37 -20.82
CA ALA A 30 -7.78 14.37 -20.12
C ALA A 30 -8.32 14.55 -18.68
N PRO A 31 -7.48 14.44 -17.64
CA PRO A 31 -7.91 14.67 -16.26
C PRO A 31 -8.48 16.08 -16.06
N GLY A 32 -9.56 16.20 -15.26
CA GLY A 32 -10.16 17.48 -14.90
C GLY A 32 -10.98 18.16 -16.00
N VAL A 33 -11.13 17.53 -17.16
CA VAL A 33 -11.84 18.10 -18.30
C VAL A 33 -13.22 17.45 -18.45
N ALA A 34 -14.28 18.23 -18.32
CA ALA A 34 -15.64 17.74 -18.54
C ALA A 34 -15.91 17.60 -20.06
N LEU A 35 -16.62 16.54 -20.44
CA LEU A 35 -17.12 16.39 -21.81
C LEU A 35 -18.53 16.96 -21.93
N LEU A 36 -18.86 17.48 -23.12
CA LEU A 36 -20.23 17.84 -23.45
C LEU A 36 -21.13 16.61 -23.36
N ALA A 37 -22.31 16.77 -22.75
CA ALA A 37 -23.30 15.70 -22.67
C ALA A 37 -23.91 15.40 -24.05
N GLY A 38 -24.30 14.15 -24.27
CA GLY A 38 -24.87 13.70 -25.54
C GLY A 38 -23.81 13.47 -26.61
N ALA A 39 -24.29 13.20 -27.82
CA ALA A 39 -23.46 12.87 -28.98
C ALA A 39 -22.94 14.14 -29.66
N ASN A 40 -21.63 14.36 -29.61
CA ASN A 40 -20.98 15.55 -30.14
C ASN A 40 -19.88 15.15 -31.13
N THR A 41 -19.87 15.74 -32.32
CA THR A 41 -18.83 15.50 -33.33
C THR A 41 -17.63 16.42 -33.07
N TYR A 42 -16.44 15.82 -33.00
CA TYR A 42 -15.18 16.54 -32.84
C TYR A 42 -14.36 16.42 -34.13
N THR A 43 -13.94 17.55 -34.67
CA THR A 43 -12.95 17.59 -35.75
C THR A 43 -11.56 17.41 -35.16
N LEU A 44 -10.90 16.31 -35.54
CA LEU A 44 -9.55 15.95 -35.11
C LEU A 44 -8.49 16.56 -36.02
N VAL A 45 -8.76 16.62 -37.32
CA VAL A 45 -7.90 17.24 -38.34
C VAL A 45 -8.80 17.98 -39.31
N HIS A 46 -8.43 19.23 -39.61
CA HIS A 46 -8.99 20.00 -40.72
C HIS A 46 -7.85 20.35 -41.67
N GLY A 47 -7.85 19.75 -42.85
CA GLY A 47 -6.89 19.98 -43.92
C GLY A 47 -7.39 21.02 -44.94
N GLY A 48 -6.46 21.79 -45.48
CA GLY A 48 -6.75 22.76 -46.54
C GLY A 48 -7.05 22.11 -47.90
N ALA A 49 -7.22 22.95 -48.93
CA ALA A 49 -7.43 22.47 -50.29
C ALA A 49 -6.32 21.49 -50.75
N GLY A 50 -6.71 20.42 -51.44
CA GLY A 50 -5.80 19.35 -51.87
C GLY A 50 -5.57 18.24 -50.83
N SER A 51 -6.28 18.28 -49.69
CA SER A 51 -6.27 17.18 -48.71
C SER A 51 -6.90 15.90 -49.25
N SER A 52 -6.49 14.76 -48.70
CA SER A 52 -6.96 13.43 -49.11
C SER A 52 -7.13 12.53 -47.88
N LEU A 53 -7.76 13.04 -46.82
CA LEU A 53 -7.89 12.33 -45.54
C LEU A 53 -8.76 11.07 -45.66
N ASN A 54 -9.76 11.04 -46.55
CA ASN A 54 -10.60 9.87 -46.84
C ASN A 54 -9.88 8.75 -47.61
N SER A 55 -8.61 8.93 -48.00
CA SER A 55 -7.81 7.90 -48.67
C SER A 55 -7.22 6.86 -47.71
N ALA A 56 -7.46 7.02 -46.39
CA ALA A 56 -7.11 6.07 -45.35
C ALA A 56 -8.36 5.41 -44.73
N THR A 57 -8.17 4.23 -44.13
CA THR A 57 -9.15 3.59 -43.26
C THR A 57 -8.83 3.90 -41.79
N TYR A 58 -9.79 4.44 -41.06
CA TYR A 58 -9.62 4.81 -39.65
C TYR A 58 -10.33 3.83 -38.73
N SER A 59 -9.73 3.59 -37.56
CA SER A 59 -10.34 2.81 -36.49
C SER A 59 -9.95 3.36 -35.13
N ILE A 60 -10.79 3.13 -34.12
CA ILE A 60 -10.40 3.37 -32.74
C ILE A 60 -9.49 2.23 -32.28
N GLY A 61 -8.35 2.60 -31.72
CA GLY A 61 -7.49 1.70 -30.97
C GLY A 61 -7.98 1.58 -29.53
N ARG A 62 -7.18 2.08 -28.60
CA ARG A 62 -7.49 2.08 -27.16
C ARG A 62 -8.12 3.41 -26.77
N VAL A 63 -9.25 3.35 -26.06
CA VAL A 63 -9.77 4.48 -25.32
C VAL A 63 -9.44 4.28 -23.84
N VAL A 64 -8.75 5.25 -23.25
CA VAL A 64 -8.23 5.19 -21.89
C VAL A 64 -9.03 6.10 -20.97
N ASN A 65 -9.43 5.59 -19.80
CA ASN A 65 -10.17 6.31 -18.76
C ASN A 65 -11.51 6.88 -19.22
N ASN A 66 -12.22 6.19 -20.12
CA ASN A 66 -13.57 6.56 -20.53
C ASN A 66 -14.63 6.11 -19.51
N THR A 67 -14.67 6.82 -18.38
CA THR A 67 -15.55 6.49 -17.26
C THR A 67 -17.01 6.87 -17.50
N ASN A 68 -17.26 7.84 -18.39
CA ASN A 68 -18.57 8.44 -18.63
C ASN A 68 -18.80 8.85 -20.09
N PHE A 69 -18.04 8.27 -21.03
CA PHE A 69 -18.19 8.56 -22.45
C PHE A 69 -17.81 7.37 -23.34
N THR A 70 -18.30 7.40 -24.58
CA THR A 70 -17.90 6.50 -25.65
C THR A 70 -17.44 7.29 -26.88
N VAL A 71 -16.70 6.61 -27.75
CA VAL A 71 -16.12 7.13 -28.98
C VAL A 71 -16.50 6.19 -30.13
N SER A 72 -17.08 6.73 -31.20
CA SER A 72 -17.40 5.94 -32.39
C SER A 72 -16.17 5.70 -33.27
N THR A 73 -16.32 4.84 -34.27
CA THR A 73 -15.39 4.80 -35.41
C THR A 73 -15.23 6.20 -36.01
N PRO A 74 -13.99 6.65 -36.31
CA PRO A 74 -13.77 7.94 -36.95
C PRO A 74 -14.29 7.96 -38.39
N THR A 75 -14.72 9.13 -38.85
CA THR A 75 -15.21 9.38 -40.19
C THR A 75 -14.38 10.44 -40.88
N ALA A 76 -13.99 10.22 -42.14
CA ALA A 76 -13.16 11.15 -42.89
C ALA A 76 -13.84 11.60 -44.20
N THR A 77 -13.74 12.89 -44.50
CA THR A 77 -13.93 13.48 -45.85
C THR A 77 -12.55 13.75 -46.47
N ASP A 78 -12.49 14.39 -47.64
CA ASP A 78 -11.20 14.83 -48.20
C ASP A 78 -10.46 15.75 -47.22
N THR A 79 -11.20 16.65 -46.54
CA THR A 79 -10.66 17.74 -45.72
C THR A 79 -10.75 17.52 -44.22
N ASP A 80 -11.68 16.70 -43.73
CA ASP A 80 -11.92 16.55 -42.29
C ASP A 80 -11.79 15.11 -41.82
N LEU A 81 -11.07 14.92 -40.72
CA LEU A 81 -11.16 13.70 -39.91
C LEU A 81 -11.95 14.04 -38.64
N THR A 82 -13.06 13.34 -38.43
CA THR A 82 -14.01 13.59 -37.35
C THR A 82 -14.25 12.34 -36.53
N VAL A 83 -14.70 12.53 -35.28
CA VAL A 83 -15.13 11.43 -34.41
C VAL A 83 -16.34 11.85 -33.58
N LEU A 84 -17.29 10.94 -33.40
CA LEU A 84 -18.42 11.16 -32.48
C LEU A 84 -18.01 10.74 -31.07
N VAL A 85 -18.18 11.64 -30.11
CA VAL A 85 -18.02 11.36 -28.68
C VAL A 85 -19.36 11.56 -28.00
N THR A 86 -19.84 10.50 -27.34
CA THR A 86 -21.08 10.55 -26.55
C THR A 86 -20.71 10.70 -25.08
N GLY A 87 -20.83 11.92 -24.55
CA GLY A 87 -20.50 12.23 -23.16
C GLY A 87 -21.73 12.23 -22.24
N GLY A 88 -21.48 12.32 -20.93
CA GLY A 88 -22.52 12.36 -19.91
C GLY A 88 -23.19 11.00 -19.64
N LEU A 89 -22.52 9.90 -19.98
CA LEU A 89 -22.99 8.56 -19.66
C LEU A 89 -22.85 8.29 -18.16
N THR A 90 -23.77 7.51 -17.59
CA THR A 90 -23.70 7.10 -16.19
C THR A 90 -22.45 6.25 -15.95
N PRO A 91 -21.54 6.65 -15.04
CA PRO A 91 -20.39 5.83 -14.69
C PRO A 91 -20.80 4.49 -14.09
N LEU A 92 -19.92 3.49 -14.22
CA LEU A 92 -20.10 2.21 -13.55
C LEU A 92 -20.08 2.42 -12.03
N THR A 93 -21.10 1.96 -11.32
CA THR A 93 -21.13 1.97 -9.85
C THR A 93 -20.47 0.72 -9.25
N THR A 94 -20.59 -0.39 -9.95
CA THR A 94 -19.94 -1.67 -9.67
C THR A 94 -19.38 -2.23 -10.98
N ALA A 95 -18.14 -2.71 -10.95
CA ALA A 95 -17.45 -3.23 -12.12
C ALA A 95 -16.72 -4.54 -11.78
N TYR A 96 -17.05 -5.60 -12.50
CA TYR A 96 -16.44 -6.91 -12.37
C TYR A 96 -15.33 -7.06 -13.40
N TRP A 97 -14.11 -7.37 -12.95
CA TRP A 97 -12.98 -7.63 -13.86
C TRP A 97 -13.28 -8.85 -14.73
N LYS A 98 -12.87 -8.84 -16.00
CA LYS A 98 -13.03 -9.99 -16.91
C LYS A 98 -11.77 -10.42 -17.64
N GLY A 99 -10.70 -9.63 -17.60
CA GLY A 99 -9.46 -9.98 -18.30
C GLY A 99 -9.59 -10.04 -19.82
N GLY A 100 -10.51 -9.25 -20.39
CA GLY A 100 -10.69 -9.14 -21.84
C GLY A 100 -9.60 -8.27 -22.49
N LEU A 101 -9.98 -7.55 -23.56
CA LEU A 101 -9.25 -6.43 -24.21
C LEU A 101 -7.89 -6.05 -23.58
N SER A 102 -6.85 -6.84 -23.91
CA SER A 102 -5.44 -6.59 -23.56
C SER A 102 -5.11 -6.52 -22.05
N ASN A 103 -5.99 -6.97 -21.15
CA ASN A 103 -5.75 -7.00 -19.68
C ASN A 103 -5.37 -5.64 -19.04
N VAL A 104 -5.67 -4.50 -19.66
CA VAL A 104 -5.41 -3.16 -19.11
C VAL A 104 -6.65 -2.56 -18.45
N TRP A 105 -6.57 -2.15 -17.18
CA TRP A 105 -7.74 -1.68 -16.42
C TRP A 105 -8.44 -0.48 -17.07
N ALA A 106 -7.65 0.51 -17.46
CA ALA A 106 -8.15 1.78 -17.96
C ALA A 106 -8.67 1.72 -19.40
N ALA A 107 -8.68 0.55 -20.06
CA ALA A 107 -8.86 0.43 -21.49
C ALA A 107 -10.25 -0.08 -21.93
N SER A 108 -10.79 0.56 -22.98
CA SER A 108 -11.91 0.07 -23.78
C SER A 108 -11.61 0.19 -25.28
N ASN A 109 -12.48 -0.38 -26.12
CA ASN A 109 -12.48 -0.19 -27.57
C ASN A 109 -13.26 1.09 -27.99
N GLY A 110 -13.64 1.92 -27.03
CA GLY A 110 -14.41 3.14 -27.24
C GLY A 110 -15.91 2.95 -27.46
N SER A 111 -16.40 1.76 -27.82
CA SER A 111 -17.77 1.60 -28.32
C SER A 111 -18.62 0.62 -27.52
N THR A 112 -18.24 -0.65 -27.47
CA THR A 112 -19.09 -1.74 -26.95
C THR A 112 -18.36 -2.68 -26.00
N GLN A 113 -17.03 -2.60 -25.88
CA GLN A 113 -16.26 -3.57 -25.12
C GLN A 113 -15.11 -2.93 -24.33
N SER A 114 -14.87 -3.49 -23.14
CA SER A 114 -13.76 -3.22 -22.24
C SER A 114 -13.43 -4.49 -21.45
N ASN A 115 -12.58 -4.35 -20.43
CA ASN A 115 -12.22 -5.44 -19.50
C ASN A 115 -13.22 -5.63 -18.35
N TRP A 116 -14.37 -4.96 -18.41
CA TRP A 116 -15.28 -4.82 -17.28
C TRP A 116 -16.72 -5.21 -17.63
N ALA A 117 -17.41 -5.78 -16.66
CA ALA A 117 -18.84 -6.07 -16.70
C ALA A 117 -19.55 -5.44 -15.49
N THR A 118 -20.88 -5.31 -15.53
CA THR A 118 -21.69 -4.83 -14.38
C THR A 118 -22.23 -5.96 -13.50
N SER A 119 -21.97 -7.22 -13.89
CA SER A 119 -22.33 -8.41 -13.12
C SER A 119 -21.25 -9.49 -13.25
N PRO A 120 -21.16 -10.44 -12.29
CA PRO A 120 -20.22 -11.56 -12.38
C PRO A 120 -20.44 -12.37 -13.67
N GLY A 121 -19.38 -12.56 -14.46
CA GLY A 121 -19.46 -13.28 -15.74
C GLY A 121 -20.29 -12.59 -16.85
N GLY A 122 -20.82 -11.39 -16.60
CA GLY A 122 -21.69 -10.66 -17.51
C GLY A 122 -21.03 -10.23 -18.83
N ALA A 123 -21.81 -9.57 -19.68
CA ALA A 123 -21.31 -9.01 -20.95
C ALA A 123 -20.37 -7.81 -20.70
N ASN A 124 -19.39 -7.65 -21.60
CA ASN A 124 -18.47 -6.53 -21.57
C ASN A 124 -19.24 -5.21 -21.71
N GLN A 125 -18.81 -4.21 -20.95
CA GLN A 125 -19.32 -2.85 -21.02
C GLN A 125 -18.38 -1.96 -21.85
N PRO A 126 -18.89 -0.88 -22.44
CA PRO A 126 -18.04 0.05 -23.18
C PRO A 126 -17.22 1.00 -22.29
N LEU A 127 -17.61 1.16 -21.02
CA LEU A 127 -16.98 2.05 -20.06
C LEU A 127 -15.96 1.30 -19.19
N VAL A 128 -15.03 2.06 -18.63
CA VAL A 128 -14.09 1.58 -17.60
C VAL A 128 -14.46 2.15 -16.22
N PRO A 129 -14.03 1.52 -15.11
CA PRO A 129 -14.26 2.02 -13.76
C PRO A 129 -13.66 3.41 -13.52
N GLY A 130 -14.28 4.15 -12.61
CA GLY A 130 -13.83 5.47 -12.17
C GLY A 130 -14.06 5.69 -10.67
N ALA A 131 -13.99 6.95 -10.23
CA ALA A 131 -13.91 7.31 -8.81
C ALA A 131 -15.11 6.83 -7.95
N THR A 132 -16.25 6.54 -8.58
CA THR A 132 -17.46 6.05 -7.90
C THR A 132 -17.66 4.54 -8.04
N SER A 133 -16.74 3.83 -8.68
CA SER A 133 -16.85 2.40 -9.00
C SER A 133 -16.26 1.54 -7.90
N ASP A 134 -17.03 0.55 -7.44
CA ASP A 134 -16.48 -0.61 -6.72
C ASP A 134 -16.00 -1.63 -7.74
N VAL A 135 -14.71 -1.95 -7.68
CA VAL A 135 -14.11 -2.96 -8.55
C VAL A 135 -14.10 -4.30 -7.84
N ILE A 136 -14.59 -5.33 -8.52
CA ILE A 136 -14.73 -6.68 -7.97
C ILE A 136 -14.00 -7.69 -8.83
N PHE A 137 -13.12 -8.44 -8.19
CA PHE A 137 -12.47 -9.62 -8.74
C PHE A 137 -13.21 -10.88 -8.29
N THR A 138 -13.59 -11.76 -9.21
CA THR A 138 -14.31 -13.01 -8.92
C THR A 138 -13.59 -14.22 -9.50
N THR A 139 -14.07 -15.44 -9.23
CA THR A 139 -13.54 -16.67 -9.85
C THR A 139 -13.66 -16.72 -11.38
N PHE A 140 -14.50 -15.88 -11.97
CA PHE A 140 -14.72 -15.80 -13.42
C PHE A 140 -13.66 -14.94 -14.15
N ASN A 141 -12.65 -14.49 -13.44
CA ASN A 141 -11.76 -13.45 -13.91
C ASN A 141 -10.38 -14.00 -14.26
N SER A 142 -9.63 -13.29 -15.12
CA SER A 142 -8.21 -13.59 -15.32
C SER A 142 -7.40 -13.25 -14.06
N SER A 143 -6.32 -14.01 -13.83
CA SER A 143 -5.38 -13.80 -12.72
C SER A 143 -4.30 -12.74 -13.00
N SER A 144 -4.19 -12.26 -14.25
CA SER A 144 -3.24 -11.24 -14.69
C SER A 144 -3.98 -10.00 -15.17
N SER A 145 -3.58 -8.86 -14.63
CA SER A 145 -4.24 -7.57 -14.86
C SER A 145 -3.23 -6.44 -14.69
N THR A 146 -3.21 -5.45 -15.59
CA THR A 146 -2.20 -4.39 -15.59
C THR A 146 -2.84 -3.02 -15.49
N LEU A 147 -2.37 -2.18 -14.56
CA LEU A 147 -2.69 -0.76 -14.52
C LEU A 147 -1.89 -0.04 -15.62
N GLY A 148 -2.58 0.38 -16.67
CA GLY A 148 -1.96 1.03 -17.85
C GLY A 148 -2.25 2.53 -17.97
N ALA A 149 -2.81 3.13 -16.91
CA ALA A 149 -2.97 4.57 -16.72
C ALA A 149 -3.33 4.84 -15.25
N ASP A 150 -3.11 6.06 -14.77
CA ASP A 150 -3.59 6.45 -13.44
C ASP A 150 -5.11 6.28 -13.36
N MET A 151 -5.57 5.66 -12.27
CA MET A 151 -6.99 5.42 -12.05
C MET A 151 -7.40 5.83 -10.65
N THR A 152 -8.63 6.33 -10.53
CA THR A 152 -9.28 6.53 -9.24
C THR A 152 -10.46 5.58 -9.13
N LEU A 153 -10.60 4.90 -8.00
CA LEU A 153 -11.70 3.98 -7.71
C LEU A 153 -12.34 4.28 -6.35
N ARG A 154 -13.51 3.70 -6.09
CA ARG A 154 -14.14 3.72 -4.76
C ARG A 154 -13.59 2.62 -3.86
N SER A 155 -13.53 1.39 -4.36
CA SER A 155 -13.03 0.23 -3.60
C SER A 155 -12.53 -0.89 -4.52
N ILE A 156 -11.79 -1.83 -3.94
CA ILE A 156 -11.42 -3.10 -4.59
C ILE A 156 -11.88 -4.25 -3.69
N THR A 157 -12.54 -5.24 -4.28
CA THR A 157 -12.94 -6.47 -3.58
C THR A 157 -12.48 -7.69 -4.36
N LEU A 158 -11.81 -8.64 -3.72
CA LEU A 158 -11.48 -9.96 -4.28
C LEU A 158 -12.40 -11.04 -3.67
N GLN A 159 -13.05 -11.81 -4.54
CA GLN A 159 -14.02 -12.87 -4.24
C GLN A 159 -13.67 -14.14 -5.04
N GLY A 160 -12.53 -14.76 -4.75
CA GLY A 160 -12.23 -16.08 -5.33
C GLY A 160 -10.76 -16.32 -5.59
N ALA A 161 -10.38 -16.24 -6.88
CA ALA A 161 -9.07 -16.67 -7.35
C ALA A 161 -7.92 -15.75 -6.93
N ASN A 162 -6.68 -16.20 -7.07
CA ASN A 162 -5.52 -15.36 -6.85
C ASN A 162 -5.38 -14.33 -7.99
N VAL A 163 -5.14 -13.07 -7.63
CA VAL A 163 -4.99 -11.99 -8.61
C VAL A 163 -3.72 -11.20 -8.33
N VAL A 164 -2.97 -10.93 -9.40
CA VAL A 164 -1.89 -9.95 -9.41
C VAL A 164 -2.34 -8.74 -10.22
N LEU A 165 -2.35 -7.57 -9.56
CA LEU A 165 -2.51 -6.27 -10.20
C LEU A 165 -1.11 -5.75 -10.49
N ASP A 166 -0.71 -5.85 -11.75
CA ASP A 166 0.57 -5.40 -12.27
C ASP A 166 0.54 -3.91 -12.65
N ASN A 167 1.70 -3.33 -12.93
CA ASN A 167 1.86 -1.94 -13.34
C ASN A 167 2.73 -1.88 -14.61
N ASP A 168 2.22 -1.28 -15.69
CA ASP A 168 2.95 -1.17 -16.98
C ASP A 168 4.05 -0.08 -16.94
N ALA A 169 3.88 0.88 -16.03
CA ALA A 169 4.75 2.02 -15.78
C ALA A 169 4.56 2.48 -14.33
N ASP A 170 5.03 3.65 -13.93
CA ASP A 170 4.81 4.20 -12.58
C ASP A 170 3.40 4.80 -12.37
N HIS A 171 2.36 4.13 -12.89
CA HIS A 171 0.99 4.58 -12.71
C HIS A 171 0.52 4.43 -11.27
N THR A 172 -0.38 5.33 -10.88
CA THR A 172 -0.93 5.40 -9.53
C THR A 172 -2.38 4.93 -9.49
N LEU A 173 -2.67 4.10 -8.51
CA LEU A 173 -4.01 3.69 -8.14
C LEU A 173 -4.50 4.52 -6.95
N ARG A 174 -5.41 5.47 -7.19
CA ARG A 174 -6.06 6.21 -6.13
C ARG A 174 -7.33 5.51 -5.67
N ILE A 175 -7.49 5.31 -4.37
CA ILE A 175 -8.72 4.76 -3.78
C ILE A 175 -9.39 5.86 -2.95
N THR A 176 -10.69 6.03 -3.12
CA THR A 176 -11.52 7.05 -2.45
C THR A 176 -12.81 6.41 -1.96
N PRO A 177 -12.75 5.62 -0.88
CA PRO A 177 -13.95 4.97 -0.37
C PRO A 177 -14.96 6.00 0.16
N ALA A 178 -16.24 5.63 0.16
CA ALA A 178 -17.31 6.47 0.67
C ALA A 178 -17.35 6.55 2.21
N SER A 179 -16.59 5.69 2.90
CA SER A 179 -16.50 5.58 4.36
C SER A 179 -15.11 5.10 4.75
N ALA A 180 -14.65 5.48 5.95
CA ALA A 180 -13.39 5.01 6.53
C ALA A 180 -13.32 3.48 6.70
N THR A 181 -14.47 2.80 6.77
CA THR A 181 -14.56 1.33 6.91
C THR A 181 -14.46 0.57 5.59
N ALA A 182 -14.40 1.27 4.46
CA ALA A 182 -14.27 0.70 3.13
C ALA A 182 -12.86 0.96 2.55
N GLY A 183 -12.51 0.25 1.48
CA GLY A 183 -11.17 0.32 0.88
C GLY A 183 -10.88 -0.91 0.04
N ILE A 184 -9.97 -1.76 0.51
CA ILE A 184 -9.58 -3.00 -0.17
C ILE A 184 -10.08 -4.18 0.66
N THR A 185 -10.76 -5.13 0.03
CA THR A 185 -11.27 -6.32 0.68
C THR A 185 -10.81 -7.55 -0.06
N ILE A 186 -10.19 -8.50 0.63
CA ILE A 186 -9.89 -9.82 0.11
C ILE A 186 -10.80 -10.79 0.86
N ALA A 187 -11.92 -11.18 0.26
CA ALA A 187 -12.85 -12.11 0.88
C ALA A 187 -12.33 -13.56 0.79
N ASN A 188 -11.65 -13.90 -0.31
CA ASN A 188 -11.05 -15.22 -0.56
C ASN A 188 -9.85 -15.08 -1.51
N GLY A 189 -8.92 -16.04 -1.47
CA GLY A 189 -7.74 -16.09 -2.33
C GLY A 189 -6.64 -15.12 -1.92
N SER A 190 -5.66 -14.90 -2.81
CA SER A 190 -4.54 -13.98 -2.63
C SER A 190 -4.59 -12.79 -3.56
N LEU A 191 -4.27 -11.60 -3.05
CA LEU A 191 -4.14 -10.38 -3.85
C LEU A 191 -2.72 -9.83 -3.76
N THR A 192 -2.10 -9.56 -4.91
CA THR A 192 -0.87 -8.76 -4.99
C THR A 192 -1.16 -7.47 -5.75
N ILE A 193 -0.81 -6.32 -5.19
CA ILE A 193 -0.94 -5.01 -5.83
C ILE A 193 0.44 -4.42 -6.04
N ILE A 194 0.89 -4.33 -7.29
CA ILE A 194 2.19 -3.76 -7.65
C ILE A 194 2.14 -2.23 -7.80
N PRO A 195 1.06 -1.59 -8.33
CA PRO A 195 1.01 -0.14 -8.44
C PRO A 195 1.16 0.63 -7.12
N ASN A 196 1.66 1.86 -7.22
CA ASN A 196 1.61 2.81 -6.10
C ASN A 196 0.15 3.11 -5.75
N ILE A 197 -0.15 3.18 -4.46
CA ILE A 197 -1.48 3.48 -3.95
C ILE A 197 -1.48 4.89 -3.35
N VAL A 198 -2.44 5.72 -3.77
CA VAL A 198 -2.76 6.99 -3.10
C VAL A 198 -4.10 6.86 -2.40
N MET A 199 -4.12 7.13 -1.09
CA MET A 199 -5.36 7.20 -0.32
C MET A 199 -5.98 8.58 -0.44
N GLY A 200 -7.13 8.70 -1.11
CA GLY A 200 -7.88 9.96 -1.17
C GLY A 200 -8.89 10.14 -0.03
N ALA A 201 -9.00 9.18 0.87
CA ALA A 201 -9.77 9.24 2.12
C ALA A 201 -9.23 8.18 3.09
N ALA A 202 -9.64 8.21 4.36
CA ALA A 202 -9.39 7.12 5.32
C ALA A 202 -9.95 5.79 4.79
N GLN A 203 -9.23 4.69 5.01
CA GLN A 203 -9.59 3.39 4.45
C GLN A 203 -9.32 2.25 5.41
N THR A 204 -10.11 1.20 5.26
CA THR A 204 -9.84 -0.11 5.87
C THR A 204 -9.53 -1.13 4.78
N TRP A 205 -8.40 -1.82 4.93
CA TRP A 205 -8.04 -2.96 4.11
C TRP A 205 -8.13 -4.25 4.92
N ASN A 206 -9.01 -5.16 4.49
CA ASN A 206 -9.26 -6.41 5.19
C ASN A 206 -8.84 -7.59 4.34
N ASN A 207 -8.04 -8.50 4.92
CA ASN A 207 -7.73 -9.78 4.30
C ASN A 207 -8.38 -10.95 5.05
N TRP A 208 -9.44 -11.51 4.50
CA TRP A 208 -10.07 -12.75 4.98
C TRP A 208 -9.73 -13.96 4.11
N GLY A 209 -8.91 -13.76 3.06
CA GLY A 209 -8.35 -14.83 2.25
C GLY A 209 -6.98 -15.28 2.77
N ASP A 210 -6.12 -15.64 1.82
CA ASP A 210 -4.78 -16.16 2.08
C ASP A 210 -3.79 -15.00 2.26
N ASN A 211 -3.11 -14.56 1.19
CA ASN A 211 -2.09 -13.52 1.25
C ASN A 211 -2.56 -12.21 0.61
N PHE A 212 -2.34 -11.10 1.30
CA PHE A 212 -2.46 -9.75 0.72
C PHE A 212 -1.09 -9.07 0.71
N SER A 213 -0.55 -8.82 -0.48
CA SER A 213 0.74 -8.18 -0.70
C SER A 213 0.59 -6.86 -1.45
N VAL A 214 1.23 -5.80 -0.96
CA VAL A 214 1.34 -4.50 -1.65
C VAL A 214 2.81 -4.27 -1.98
N GLY A 215 3.13 -4.23 -3.27
CA GLY A 215 4.46 -3.98 -3.81
C GLY A 215 4.80 -2.49 -3.90
N GLY A 216 3.87 -1.69 -4.41
CA GLY A 216 4.05 -0.24 -4.58
C GLY A 216 3.99 0.55 -3.26
N ASN A 217 4.46 1.79 -3.31
CA ASN A 217 4.39 2.72 -2.18
C ASN A 217 2.92 3.07 -1.85
N VAL A 218 2.66 3.38 -0.59
CA VAL A 218 1.36 3.84 -0.12
C VAL A 218 1.49 5.27 0.39
N ASP A 219 0.93 6.23 -0.33
CA ASP A 219 0.75 7.59 0.17
C ASP A 219 -0.59 7.68 0.90
N ASN A 220 -0.54 7.81 2.23
CA ASN A 220 -1.75 7.94 3.03
C ASN A 220 -2.32 9.36 3.00
N GLY A 221 -1.57 10.37 2.54
CA GLY A 221 -2.05 11.74 2.34
C GLY A 221 -2.66 12.41 3.58
N GLY A 222 -2.34 11.97 4.79
CA GLY A 222 -2.99 12.43 6.03
C GLY A 222 -4.16 11.56 6.51
N ASN A 223 -4.52 10.52 5.76
CA ASN A 223 -5.62 9.64 6.06
C ASN A 223 -5.19 8.44 6.93
N LEU A 224 -6.07 8.00 7.82
CA LEU A 224 -5.85 6.78 8.59
C LEU A 224 -5.94 5.55 7.68
N LEU A 225 -4.90 4.72 7.70
CA LEU A 225 -4.92 3.39 7.10
C LEU A 225 -5.18 2.34 8.18
N THR A 226 -6.28 1.60 8.05
CA THR A 226 -6.63 0.51 8.96
C THR A 226 -6.47 -0.83 8.26
N LEU A 227 -5.77 -1.78 8.89
CA LEU A 227 -5.55 -3.13 8.36
C LEU A 227 -6.22 -4.14 9.29
N GLY A 228 -6.94 -5.11 8.73
CA GLY A 228 -7.59 -6.20 9.46
C GLY A 228 -7.42 -7.55 8.78
N GLY A 229 -7.87 -8.61 9.46
CA GLY A 229 -7.87 -9.98 8.95
C GLY A 229 -6.60 -10.80 9.24
N THR A 230 -6.21 -11.68 8.31
CA THR A 230 -5.16 -12.70 8.41
C THR A 230 -3.76 -12.13 8.13
N THR A 231 -3.19 -12.29 6.95
CA THR A 231 -1.81 -11.88 6.66
C THR A 231 -1.78 -10.75 5.65
N VAL A 232 -1.17 -9.63 6.03
CA VAL A 232 -0.95 -8.49 5.14
C VAL A 232 0.54 -8.18 5.10
N ARG A 233 1.09 -7.99 3.90
CA ARG A 233 2.47 -7.58 3.69
C ARG A 233 2.51 -6.33 2.82
N ILE A 234 3.11 -5.26 3.33
CA ILE A 234 3.34 -4.02 2.60
C ILE A 234 4.86 -3.89 2.39
N ASN A 235 5.28 -4.08 1.14
CA ASN A 235 6.67 -4.00 0.71
C ASN A 235 7.08 -2.56 0.39
N GLY A 236 6.20 -1.79 -0.23
CA GLY A 236 6.43 -0.37 -0.47
C GLY A 236 6.43 0.44 0.84
N ALA A 237 7.01 1.63 0.79
CA ALA A 237 6.99 2.55 1.92
C ALA A 237 5.58 3.16 2.10
N ILE A 238 5.11 3.23 3.34
CA ILE A 238 3.97 4.06 3.70
C ILE A 238 4.46 5.47 4.04
N SER A 239 3.85 6.49 3.47
CA SER A 239 4.20 7.91 3.63
C SER A 239 2.96 8.77 3.89
N GLY A 240 3.17 10.04 4.26
CA GLY A 240 2.11 11.02 4.52
C GLY A 240 1.80 11.25 6.00
N ALA A 241 0.95 12.23 6.31
CA ALA A 241 0.70 12.65 7.70
C ALA A 241 -0.22 11.71 8.50
N GLY A 242 -0.83 10.71 7.85
CA GLY A 242 -1.82 9.83 8.44
C GLY A 242 -1.22 8.77 9.34
N GLY A 243 -2.05 8.16 10.18
CA GLY A 243 -1.67 7.05 11.06
C GLY A 243 -1.89 5.67 10.44
N LEU A 244 -1.50 4.65 11.20
CA LEU A 244 -1.68 3.24 10.88
C LEU A 244 -2.41 2.55 12.04
N THR A 245 -3.49 1.81 11.76
CA THR A 245 -4.15 0.94 12.75
C THR A 245 -4.11 -0.50 12.28
N LYS A 246 -3.62 -1.42 13.12
CA LYS A 246 -3.68 -2.87 12.90
C LYS A 246 -4.70 -3.50 13.85
N ASN A 247 -5.73 -4.12 13.28
CA ASN A 247 -6.79 -4.85 13.96
C ASN A 247 -6.66 -6.36 13.73
N ASP A 248 -7.45 -7.13 14.49
CA ASP A 248 -7.59 -8.58 14.38
C ASP A 248 -6.31 -9.39 14.65
N ALA A 249 -6.45 -10.70 14.81
CA ALA A 249 -5.38 -11.58 15.30
C ALA A 249 -4.23 -11.83 14.31
N GLY A 250 -4.38 -11.44 13.05
CA GLY A 250 -3.41 -11.73 12.00
C GLY A 250 -2.12 -10.91 12.05
N MET A 251 -1.24 -11.11 11.08
CA MET A 251 0.08 -10.47 11.00
C MET A 251 0.11 -9.40 9.91
N LEU A 252 0.58 -8.21 10.27
CA LEU A 252 1.00 -7.17 9.33
C LEU A 252 2.52 -7.15 9.24
N THR A 253 3.05 -7.24 8.03
CA THR A 253 4.47 -7.09 7.75
C THR A 253 4.73 -5.77 7.03
N LEU A 254 5.59 -4.93 7.59
CA LEU A 254 6.07 -3.70 6.98
C LEU A 254 7.53 -3.88 6.58
N ALA A 255 7.81 -3.90 5.28
CA ALA A 255 9.15 -4.07 4.74
C ALA A 255 9.69 -2.81 4.06
N GLY A 256 8.87 -1.78 3.81
CA GLY A 256 9.33 -0.49 3.30
C GLY A 256 9.90 0.42 4.40
N ALA A 257 10.76 1.37 4.02
CA ALA A 257 11.20 2.45 4.91
C ALA A 257 10.05 3.46 5.09
N ASN A 258 9.20 3.25 6.11
CA ASN A 258 7.99 4.06 6.28
C ASN A 258 8.33 5.43 6.86
N THR A 259 7.71 6.46 6.29
CA THR A 259 7.92 7.88 6.62
C THR A 259 6.63 8.57 7.02
N TYR A 260 5.54 7.83 7.24
CA TYR A 260 4.32 8.42 7.75
C TYR A 260 4.50 8.93 9.18
N THR A 261 3.88 10.07 9.48
CA THR A 261 4.10 10.77 10.76
C THR A 261 3.01 10.56 11.79
N GLY A 262 1.87 9.96 11.40
CA GLY A 262 0.80 9.65 12.34
C GLY A 262 1.15 8.46 13.23
N VAL A 263 0.38 8.29 14.31
CA VAL A 263 0.56 7.21 15.29
C VAL A 263 0.32 5.82 14.68
N THR A 264 1.11 4.84 15.12
CA THR A 264 0.88 3.41 14.85
C THR A 264 0.11 2.79 16.00
N THR A 265 -1.13 2.36 15.80
CA THR A 265 -1.94 1.66 16.82
C THR A 265 -2.07 0.19 16.47
N VAL A 266 -1.69 -0.69 17.37
CA VAL A 266 -1.87 -2.15 17.24
C VAL A 266 -2.92 -2.58 18.25
N ASN A 267 -4.12 -2.89 17.76
CA ASN A 267 -5.26 -3.33 18.56
C ASN A 267 -5.25 -4.84 18.82
N GLY A 268 -4.63 -5.62 17.93
CA GLY A 268 -4.49 -7.06 18.06
C GLY A 268 -3.62 -7.66 16.96
N GLY A 269 -3.20 -8.91 17.19
CA GLY A 269 -2.30 -9.63 16.29
C GLY A 269 -0.88 -9.04 16.35
N SER A 270 -0.13 -9.18 15.25
CA SER A 270 1.25 -8.72 15.20
C SER A 270 1.51 -7.69 14.11
N VAL A 271 2.42 -6.75 14.40
CA VAL A 271 3.11 -5.91 13.42
C VAL A 271 4.58 -6.30 13.43
N SER A 272 5.09 -6.65 12.26
CA SER A 272 6.44 -7.12 12.01
C SER A 272 7.16 -6.08 11.17
N ILE A 273 8.21 -5.46 11.71
CA ILE A 273 9.08 -4.56 10.96
C ILE A 273 10.27 -5.36 10.43
N LEU A 274 10.33 -5.52 9.12
CA LEU A 274 11.37 -6.29 8.45
C LEU A 274 12.45 -5.37 7.91
N TYR A 275 13.53 -5.22 8.66
CA TYR A 275 14.67 -4.45 8.20
C TYR A 275 15.47 -5.24 7.15
N PHE A 276 15.57 -4.71 5.93
CA PHE A 276 16.35 -5.31 4.83
C PHE A 276 17.00 -4.21 4.00
N GLY A 277 18.33 -4.06 4.09
CA GLY A 277 19.11 -3.10 3.28
C GLY A 277 18.68 -1.63 3.43
N GLY A 278 18.43 -1.16 4.66
CA GLY A 278 17.94 0.20 4.93
C GLY A 278 16.42 0.39 4.84
N GLN A 279 15.70 -0.66 4.44
CA GLN A 279 14.24 -0.68 4.40
C GLN A 279 13.65 -1.20 5.72
N GLY A 280 12.33 -1.14 5.87
CA GLY A 280 11.63 -1.65 7.06
C GLY A 280 11.87 -0.80 8.30
N SER A 281 11.21 0.35 8.37
CA SER A 281 11.35 1.27 9.51
C SER A 281 10.06 2.07 9.77
N LEU A 282 9.95 2.65 10.96
CA LEU A 282 8.89 3.51 11.48
C LEU A 282 9.48 4.79 12.10
N LYS A 283 10.59 5.31 11.55
CA LYS A 283 11.38 6.41 12.12
C LYS A 283 10.61 7.72 12.29
N ALA A 284 9.62 7.97 11.44
CA ALA A 284 8.87 9.21 11.41
C ALA A 284 7.56 9.16 12.21
N SER A 285 7.11 7.97 12.64
CA SER A 285 5.84 7.80 13.36
C SER A 285 5.86 8.63 14.64
N SER A 286 4.76 9.29 15.00
CA SER A 286 4.69 10.07 16.25
C SER A 286 4.67 9.22 17.52
N GLY A 287 4.54 7.89 17.40
CA GLY A 287 4.44 6.97 18.52
C GLY A 287 3.82 5.63 18.14
N VAL A 288 4.01 4.64 19.00
CA VAL A 288 3.36 3.33 18.88
C VAL A 288 2.45 3.10 20.08
N ILE A 289 1.23 2.64 19.83
CA ILE A 289 0.29 2.17 20.86
C ILE A 289 0.11 0.65 20.71
N LEU A 290 0.44 -0.10 21.76
CA LEU A 290 0.27 -1.55 21.81
C LEU A 290 -0.85 -1.90 22.79
N ASN A 291 -1.99 -2.34 22.27
CA ASN A 291 -3.10 -2.79 23.11
C ASN A 291 -2.94 -4.26 23.55
N LYS A 292 -3.81 -4.71 24.44
CA LYS A 292 -3.82 -6.11 24.88
C LYS A 292 -3.91 -7.05 23.67
N ASN A 293 -3.09 -8.10 23.67
CA ASN A 293 -2.94 -9.07 22.57
C ASN A 293 -2.28 -8.51 21.30
N ALA A 294 -1.72 -7.29 21.34
CA ALA A 294 -0.88 -6.76 20.29
C ALA A 294 0.57 -7.20 20.49
N VAL A 295 1.25 -7.47 19.38
CA VAL A 295 2.69 -7.72 19.34
C VAL A 295 3.32 -6.75 18.32
N LEU A 296 4.35 -6.01 18.72
CA LEU A 296 5.26 -5.36 17.78
C LEU A 296 6.58 -6.12 17.81
N THR A 297 7.00 -6.63 16.66
CA THR A 297 8.30 -7.28 16.50
C THR A 297 9.18 -6.46 15.58
N LEU A 298 10.34 -6.05 16.08
CA LEU A 298 11.42 -5.46 15.30
C LEU A 298 12.40 -6.58 14.97
N TYR A 299 12.44 -6.99 13.70
CA TYR A 299 13.36 -8.03 13.27
C TYR A 299 14.70 -7.43 12.82
N ASN A 300 15.80 -8.12 13.13
CA ASN A 300 17.08 -7.98 12.43
C ASN A 300 17.18 -9.10 11.39
N PHE A 301 17.09 -8.79 10.10
CA PHE A 301 17.37 -9.77 9.03
C PHE A 301 18.73 -9.52 8.36
N ALA A 302 19.36 -10.63 7.96
CA ALA A 302 20.81 -10.76 7.79
C ALA A 302 21.46 -10.17 6.54
N SER A 303 20.73 -9.50 5.62
CA SER A 303 21.26 -9.52 4.25
C SER A 303 22.47 -8.64 4.01
N GLU A 304 22.65 -7.44 4.59
CA GLU A 304 23.83 -6.63 4.29
C GLU A 304 24.27 -5.70 5.44
N SER A 305 25.57 -5.77 5.75
CA SER A 305 26.41 -4.85 6.54
C SER A 305 26.39 -4.94 8.07
N VAL A 306 27.49 -5.46 8.59
CA VAL A 306 27.90 -5.43 10.01
C VAL A 306 28.05 -3.99 10.49
N GLY A 307 27.46 -3.64 11.65
CA GLY A 307 27.71 -2.37 12.34
C GLY A 307 26.77 -1.21 12.00
N MET A 308 25.63 -1.46 11.33
CA MET A 308 24.57 -0.46 11.23
C MET A 308 23.71 -0.47 12.49
N ASP A 309 23.47 0.72 13.04
CA ASP A 309 22.33 0.95 13.91
C ASP A 309 21.08 0.74 13.04
N ASN A 310 20.49 -0.45 13.15
CA ASN A 310 19.28 -0.82 12.44
C ASN A 310 18.10 -0.08 13.10
N ASP A 311 18.15 1.24 13.22
CA ASP A 311 17.07 2.05 13.77
C ASP A 311 15.81 1.77 12.94
N ARG A 312 14.94 0.92 13.50
CA ARG A 312 13.65 0.56 12.91
C ARG A 312 12.56 1.41 13.53
N LEU A 313 12.76 1.88 14.75
CA LEU A 313 11.90 2.81 15.41
C LEU A 313 12.77 3.96 15.92
N GLY A 314 12.50 5.18 15.43
CA GLY A 314 13.36 6.32 15.75
C GLY A 314 13.57 6.49 17.25
N ASP A 315 14.78 6.91 17.65
CA ASP A 315 15.21 6.99 19.06
C ASP A 315 14.28 7.80 19.99
N GLY A 316 13.51 8.73 19.43
CA GLY A 316 12.55 9.56 20.16
C GLY A 316 11.13 9.03 20.16
N ILE A 317 10.83 7.93 19.47
CA ILE A 317 9.45 7.47 19.26
C ILE A 317 8.96 6.72 20.49
N PRO A 318 7.96 7.24 21.21
CA PRO A 318 7.46 6.62 22.43
C PRO A 318 6.63 5.37 22.10
N ILE A 319 6.67 4.39 23.01
CA ILE A 319 5.75 3.24 23.00
C ILE A 319 4.83 3.35 24.20
N VAL A 320 3.52 3.40 23.95
CA VAL A 320 2.48 3.32 24.98
C VAL A 320 1.86 1.94 24.93
N SER A 321 1.97 1.17 26.01
CA SER A 321 1.45 -0.19 26.08
C SER A 321 0.30 -0.32 27.08
N ASN A 322 -0.82 -0.87 26.60
CA ASN A 322 -1.98 -1.30 27.38
C ASN A 322 -1.99 -2.83 27.55
N GLY A 323 -0.81 -3.43 27.74
CA GLY A 323 -0.63 -4.86 27.98
C GLY A 323 -0.28 -5.64 26.72
N GLY A 324 0.42 -5.00 25.79
CA GLY A 324 0.97 -5.62 24.59
C GLY A 324 2.37 -6.20 24.80
N ILE A 325 2.91 -6.76 23.73
CA ILE A 325 4.23 -7.35 23.67
C ILE A 325 5.12 -6.54 22.71
N PHE A 326 6.32 -6.19 23.15
CA PHE A 326 7.36 -5.61 22.31
C PHE A 326 8.53 -6.58 22.20
N ASN A 327 8.80 -7.04 20.98
CA ASN A 327 9.84 -8.00 20.68
C ASN A 327 10.95 -7.35 19.86
N TYR A 328 12.18 -7.52 20.33
CA TYR A 328 13.38 -7.23 19.60
C TYR A 328 14.02 -8.56 19.20
N ASP A 329 13.80 -8.98 17.95
CA ASP A 329 14.10 -10.34 17.50
C ASP A 329 15.28 -10.35 16.51
N ASN A 330 16.35 -11.02 16.88
CA ASN A 330 17.48 -11.26 16.00
C ASN A 330 17.26 -12.53 15.17
N ARG A 331 17.28 -12.37 13.84
CA ARG A 331 17.20 -13.46 12.86
C ARG A 331 18.34 -13.37 11.85
N ALA A 332 19.43 -12.69 12.23
CA ALA A 332 20.57 -12.59 11.37
C ALA A 332 21.34 -13.92 11.32
N ALA A 333 21.93 -14.24 10.18
CA ALA A 333 22.82 -15.37 10.00
C ALA A 333 24.20 -14.80 9.63
N PHE A 334 25.02 -14.45 10.62
CA PHE A 334 26.36 -13.92 10.36
C PHE A 334 27.45 -14.95 10.66
N SER A 335 28.48 -14.98 9.84
CA SER A 335 29.73 -15.68 10.14
C SER A 335 30.64 -14.80 11.02
N GLY A 336 30.23 -14.56 12.27
CA GLY A 336 31.08 -13.91 13.28
C GLY A 336 30.33 -13.01 14.28
N PRO A 337 31.04 -12.49 15.31
CA PRO A 337 30.45 -11.60 16.32
C PRO A 337 29.87 -10.33 15.69
N THR A 338 28.60 -10.04 15.96
CA THR A 338 27.93 -8.82 15.47
C THR A 338 27.23 -8.07 16.60
N VAL A 339 27.16 -6.75 16.50
CA VAL A 339 26.46 -5.91 17.49
C VAL A 339 25.18 -5.37 16.85
N PHE A 340 24.04 -5.66 17.47
CA PHE A 340 22.74 -5.15 17.11
C PHE A 340 22.30 -4.14 18.16
N THR A 341 21.97 -2.94 17.72
CA THR A 341 21.39 -1.90 18.59
C THR A 341 20.01 -1.51 18.10
N GLU A 342 19.18 -1.11 19.05
CA GLU A 342 17.96 -0.35 18.81
C GLU A 342 17.81 0.62 19.96
N THR A 343 17.49 1.88 19.68
CA THR A 343 17.10 2.85 20.69
C THR A 343 15.67 3.26 20.43
N ILE A 344 14.85 3.28 21.48
CA ILE A 344 13.46 3.75 21.38
C ILE A 344 13.20 4.87 22.38
N GLY A 345 12.08 5.58 22.14
CA GLY A 345 11.54 6.56 23.06
C GLY A 345 11.14 5.97 24.41
N THR A 346 10.45 6.76 25.23
CA THR A 346 9.94 6.28 26.52
C THR A 346 8.95 5.13 26.30
N LEU A 347 9.19 4.00 26.97
CA LEU A 347 8.20 2.93 27.09
C LEU A 347 7.29 3.22 28.30
N THR A 348 6.02 3.48 28.03
CA THR A 348 4.99 3.76 29.02
C THR A 348 4.02 2.59 29.13
N ALA A 349 4.03 1.87 30.25
CA ALA A 349 3.01 0.88 30.56
C ALA A 349 1.81 1.54 31.26
N VAL A 350 0.63 1.43 30.68
CA VAL A 350 -0.59 2.12 31.16
C VAL A 350 -1.61 1.15 31.75
N ASN A 351 -1.77 -0.03 31.15
CA ASN A 351 -2.71 -1.06 31.61
C ASN A 351 -2.11 -2.45 31.43
N GLY A 352 -2.49 -3.40 32.30
CA GLY A 352 -2.08 -4.79 32.19
C GLY A 352 -0.56 -5.01 32.33
N GLN A 353 -0.10 -6.19 31.88
CA GLN A 353 1.33 -6.51 31.84
C GLN A 353 1.85 -6.25 30.43
N THR A 354 2.83 -5.37 30.31
CA THR A 354 3.64 -5.22 29.09
C THR A 354 4.79 -6.22 29.13
N LEU A 355 4.99 -6.97 28.07
CA LEU A 355 6.12 -7.88 27.94
C LEU A 355 7.13 -7.30 26.95
N VAL A 356 8.37 -7.15 27.38
CA VAL A 356 9.50 -6.79 26.52
C VAL A 356 10.38 -8.02 26.36
N GLN A 357 10.57 -8.48 25.13
CA GLN A 357 11.36 -9.68 24.84
C GLN A 357 12.53 -9.36 23.93
N LEU A 358 13.70 -9.91 24.27
CA LEU A 358 14.83 -10.04 23.36
C LEU A 358 14.94 -11.51 22.98
N SER A 359 14.86 -11.81 21.68
CA SER A 359 15.02 -13.17 21.18
C SER A 359 16.08 -13.22 20.10
N ASP A 360 16.71 -14.38 20.03
CA ASP A 360 17.62 -14.83 18.99
C ASP A 360 17.15 -16.21 18.54
N ASP A 361 16.95 -16.39 17.23
CA ASP A 361 16.42 -17.63 16.62
C ASP A 361 17.46 -18.36 15.75
N MET A 362 18.73 -17.93 15.75
CA MET A 362 19.77 -18.50 14.88
C MET A 362 20.90 -19.18 15.67
N SER A 363 21.26 -20.41 15.25
CA SER A 363 22.27 -21.25 15.91
C SER A 363 23.71 -20.78 15.72
N ASP A 364 23.97 -19.89 14.76
CA ASP A 364 25.32 -19.62 14.25
C ASP A 364 25.91 -18.27 14.71
N ASP A 365 25.14 -17.47 15.47
CA ASP A 365 25.52 -16.12 15.94
C ASP A 365 26.45 -16.14 17.18
N ILE A 366 27.48 -16.99 17.16
CA ILE A 366 28.47 -17.10 18.24
C ILE A 366 29.21 -15.75 18.44
N GLY A 367 28.84 -15.03 19.49
CA GLY A 367 29.58 -13.88 20.04
C GLY A 367 28.88 -12.55 19.80
N SER A 368 27.65 -12.58 19.29
CA SER A 368 26.89 -11.37 19.01
C SER A 368 26.38 -10.68 20.28
N VAL A 369 26.11 -9.39 20.21
CA VAL A 369 25.52 -8.60 21.30
C VAL A 369 24.27 -7.91 20.78
N GLN A 370 23.13 -8.18 21.38
CA GLN A 370 21.87 -7.51 21.07
C GLN A 370 21.54 -6.52 22.19
N THR A 371 21.50 -5.22 21.89
CA THR A 371 21.19 -4.17 22.86
C THR A 371 19.92 -3.41 22.48
N LEU A 372 18.92 -3.45 23.35
CA LEU A 372 17.76 -2.57 23.29
C LEU A 372 17.93 -1.44 24.31
N THR A 373 17.96 -0.20 23.86
CA THR A 373 18.03 0.99 24.72
C THR A 373 16.67 1.68 24.80
N LEU A 374 16.19 1.86 26.02
CA LEU A 374 14.99 2.64 26.33
C LEU A 374 15.43 4.03 26.81
N SER A 375 14.98 5.10 26.15
CA SER A 375 15.24 6.46 26.64
C SER A 375 14.51 6.76 27.95
N GLY A 376 13.44 6.04 28.26
CA GLY A 376 12.75 6.12 29.54
C GLY A 376 11.85 4.92 29.78
N LEU A 377 11.52 4.69 31.05
CA LEU A 377 10.54 3.70 31.47
C LEU A 377 9.56 4.37 32.43
N SER A 378 8.27 4.32 32.12
CA SER A 378 7.23 4.88 32.97
C SER A 378 6.04 3.95 33.11
N GLN A 379 5.36 4.09 34.24
CA GLN A 379 4.19 3.33 34.60
C GLN A 379 3.05 4.30 34.89
N ALA A 380 1.85 3.97 34.44
CA ALA A 380 0.60 4.51 34.95
C ALA A 380 -0.25 3.38 35.52
N ASN A 381 -1.11 3.72 36.48
CA ASN A 381 -2.01 2.77 37.14
C ASN A 381 -1.25 1.58 37.78
N ALA A 382 -1.88 0.40 37.79
CA ALA A 382 -1.30 -0.86 38.28
C ALA A 382 -0.60 -1.68 37.17
N ALA A 383 -0.19 -1.05 36.07
CA ALA A 383 0.43 -1.76 34.95
C ALA A 383 1.79 -2.35 35.33
N THR A 384 2.21 -3.47 34.76
CA THR A 384 3.53 -4.04 35.03
C THR A 384 4.34 -4.15 33.75
N ILE A 385 5.67 -4.23 33.89
CA ILE A 385 6.58 -4.52 32.78
C ILE A 385 7.37 -5.77 33.12
N SER A 386 7.32 -6.77 32.26
CA SER A 386 8.13 -7.97 32.37
C SER A 386 9.19 -7.95 31.28
N PHE A 387 10.43 -8.19 31.67
CA PHE A 387 11.54 -8.40 30.74
C PHE A 387 11.84 -9.89 30.63
N SER A 388 11.97 -10.37 29.40
CA SER A 388 12.26 -11.77 29.10
C SER A 388 13.30 -11.88 27.98
N ALA A 389 14.13 -12.92 28.09
CA ALA A 389 15.06 -13.30 27.04
C ALA A 389 14.97 -14.82 26.87
N PRO A 390 13.92 -15.33 26.20
CA PRO A 390 13.58 -16.75 26.20
C PRO A 390 14.61 -17.65 25.50
N SER A 391 15.56 -17.10 24.74
CA SER A 391 16.65 -17.84 24.08
C SER A 391 18.05 -17.46 24.60
N LEU A 392 18.21 -17.26 25.90
CA LEU A 392 19.54 -17.19 26.50
C LEU A 392 20.20 -18.57 26.51
N GLY A 393 21.19 -18.75 25.63
CA GLY A 393 22.21 -19.78 25.76
C GLY A 393 21.96 -21.05 24.95
N LEU A 394 22.46 -21.07 23.72
CA LEU A 394 23.17 -22.21 23.14
C LEU A 394 24.37 -21.79 22.25
N ASN A 395 24.47 -20.51 21.88
CA ASN A 395 25.65 -19.85 21.33
C ASN A 395 25.93 -18.55 22.13
N THR A 396 27.10 -17.94 21.98
CA THR A 396 27.61 -16.87 22.85
C THR A 396 26.99 -15.47 22.64
N THR A 397 25.69 -15.37 22.32
CA THR A 397 24.98 -14.09 22.14
C THR A 397 24.61 -13.45 23.49
N THR A 398 24.94 -12.16 23.69
CA THR A 398 24.61 -11.39 24.90
C THR A 398 23.41 -10.47 24.63
N ASN A 399 22.28 -10.70 25.30
CA ASN A 399 21.10 -9.84 25.24
C ASN A 399 21.13 -8.78 26.36
N ILE A 400 21.08 -7.51 26.00
CA ILE A 400 21.21 -6.35 26.89
C ILE A 400 19.98 -5.46 26.73
N ILE A 401 19.37 -5.10 27.85
CA ILE A 401 18.36 -4.04 27.90
C ILE A 401 18.94 -2.88 28.71
N LYS A 402 19.11 -1.73 28.08
CA LYS A 402 19.64 -0.51 28.68
C LYS A 402 18.53 0.51 28.90
N MET A 403 18.63 1.28 29.98
CA MET A 403 17.74 2.41 30.26
C MET A 403 18.59 3.66 30.48
N THR A 404 18.32 4.75 29.75
CA THR A 404 19.17 5.95 29.80
C THR A 404 18.52 7.15 30.50
N GLY A 405 17.20 7.15 30.71
CA GLY A 405 16.47 8.24 31.39
C GLY A 405 15.61 7.81 32.59
N ALA A 406 15.79 6.61 33.13
CA ALA A 406 15.08 6.20 34.35
C ALA A 406 15.69 6.88 35.59
N ALA A 407 14.84 7.42 36.48
CA ALA A 407 15.28 7.84 37.81
C ALA A 407 15.65 6.58 38.61
N GLN A 408 16.93 6.42 38.96
CA GLN A 408 17.40 5.32 39.80
C GLN A 408 16.59 5.26 41.09
N THR A 409 16.12 4.08 41.48
CA THR A 409 15.50 3.90 42.80
C THR A 409 16.59 3.80 43.88
N ALA A 410 16.21 4.00 45.14
CA ALA A 410 17.12 3.86 46.27
C ALA A 410 17.74 2.45 46.28
N ALA A 411 19.06 2.40 46.48
CA ALA A 411 19.93 1.21 46.38
C ALA A 411 20.36 0.79 44.97
N GLY A 412 20.51 1.73 44.02
CA GLY A 412 21.17 1.47 42.74
C GLY A 412 20.42 0.50 41.81
N GLN A 413 19.18 0.15 42.17
CA GLN A 413 18.31 -0.66 41.33
C GLN A 413 17.63 0.25 40.30
N ILE A 414 17.91 -0.01 39.03
CA ILE A 414 17.29 0.68 37.88
C ILE A 414 15.82 0.24 37.73
N ILE A 415 15.46 -0.94 38.25
CA ILE A 415 14.14 -1.57 38.09
C ILE A 415 13.29 -1.35 39.35
N GLY A 416 12.16 -0.64 39.21
CA GLY A 416 11.19 -0.44 40.29
C GLY A 416 10.32 -1.69 40.57
N PRO A 417 9.53 -1.72 41.67
CA PRO A 417 8.77 -2.91 42.11
C PRO A 417 7.69 -3.40 41.13
N TRP A 418 7.36 -2.60 40.14
CA TRP A 418 6.38 -2.87 39.09
C TRP A 418 6.98 -3.48 37.82
N ALA A 419 8.31 -3.55 37.76
CA ALA A 419 9.05 -4.19 36.68
C ALA A 419 9.77 -5.44 37.19
N THR A 420 9.72 -6.53 36.43
CA THR A 420 10.29 -7.83 36.84
C THR A 420 11.05 -8.50 35.70
N THR A 421 12.03 -9.33 36.05
CA THR A 421 12.74 -10.21 35.13
C THR A 421 12.25 -11.65 35.32
N ALA A 422 11.91 -12.36 34.24
CA ALA A 422 11.44 -13.75 34.37
C ALA A 422 12.55 -14.72 34.87
N GLN A 423 12.13 -15.75 35.62
CA GLN A 423 12.95 -16.74 36.34
C GLN A 423 13.91 -17.54 35.43
N GLY A 424 15.17 -17.66 35.85
CA GLY A 424 16.24 -18.43 35.19
C GLY A 424 17.50 -17.60 34.89
N ASN A 425 17.34 -16.28 34.84
CA ASN A 425 18.39 -15.34 34.48
C ASN A 425 18.85 -14.57 35.72
N THR A 426 19.92 -15.03 36.38
CA THR A 426 20.70 -14.15 37.27
C THR A 426 21.30 -13.04 36.41
N PRO A 427 20.91 -11.75 36.58
CA PRO A 427 21.48 -10.65 35.82
C PRO A 427 22.97 -10.54 36.16
N THR A 428 23.85 -10.53 35.16
CA THR A 428 25.30 -10.48 35.38
C THR A 428 25.89 -9.08 35.42
N ASP A 429 25.19 -8.02 35.00
CA ASP A 429 25.74 -6.66 35.12
C ASP A 429 24.64 -5.60 35.24
N TYR A 430 24.65 -4.89 36.36
CA TYR A 430 24.06 -3.56 36.51
C TYR A 430 25.24 -2.59 36.66
N ALA A 431 25.58 -1.86 35.61
CA ALA A 431 26.54 -0.75 35.64
C ALA A 431 25.89 0.53 35.11
#